data_AF-A0A0E3NS31-F1
#
_entry.id   AF-A0A0E3NS31-F1
#
_cell.length_a   1.000
_cell.length_b   1.000
_cell.length_c   1.000
_cell.angle_alpha   90.00
_cell.angle_beta   90.00
_cell.angle_gamma   90.00
#
_symmetry.space_group_name_H-M   'P 1'
#
loop_
_entity.id
_entity.type
_entity.pdbx_description
1 polymer ?
#
loop_
_entity_poly.entity_id
_entity_poly.type
_entity_poly.pdbx_seq_one_letter_code
_entity_poly.pdbx_strand_id
1 'polypeptide(L)'
;MYQSADKYHNGRITKRGSKVARWILTQIAQAAARTKNSKLKEFFNRKKKSIGHAKAILALTRKIATIIWHLITNDEMYEDETGYVKGEVQRRKIVETEIFSVDERISIISEIFAIVEKKKPDIK
;
A
#
# COMPACT_ATOMS: atom_id res chain seq x y z
N MET A 1 12.77 27.37 20.69
CA MET A 1 13.73 27.45 19.57
C MET A 1 14.99 28.08 20.15
N TYR A 2 16.16 27.52 19.89
CA TYR A 2 17.44 28.09 20.33
C TYR A 2 18.25 28.38 19.06
N GLN A 3 18.68 29.62 18.89
CA GLN A 3 19.45 30.07 17.73
C GLN A 3 20.72 30.74 18.26
N SER A 4 21.87 30.14 18.01
CA SER A 4 23.19 30.72 18.27
C SER A 4 23.95 30.74 16.95
N ALA A 5 24.34 31.95 16.54
CA ALA A 5 25.22 32.33 15.43
C ALA A 5 25.65 31.18 14.49
N ASP A 6 24.82 30.87 13.48
CA ASP A 6 25.11 29.97 12.34
C ASP A 6 24.69 28.48 12.46
N LYS A 7 24.12 28.02 13.59
CA LYS A 7 23.54 26.65 13.68
C LYS A 7 22.03 26.64 13.88
N TYR A 8 21.30 26.24 12.83
CA TYR A 8 19.88 25.92 12.92
C TYR A 8 19.65 24.54 13.55
N HIS A 9 19.34 24.52 14.83
CA HIS A 9 18.82 23.34 15.49
C HIS A 9 17.30 23.29 15.32
N ASN A 10 16.84 22.69 14.21
CA ASN A 10 15.46 22.25 14.10
C ASN A 10 15.24 21.21 15.21
N GLY A 11 14.43 21.54 16.22
CA GLY A 11 14.14 20.66 17.34
C GLY A 11 13.42 19.37 16.93
N ARG A 12 12.63 18.80 17.84
CA ARG A 12 11.87 17.57 17.59
C ARG A 12 11.04 17.68 16.30
N ILE A 13 11.06 16.63 15.47
CA ILE A 13 10.31 16.54 14.19
C ILE A 13 8.91 17.13 14.37
N THR A 14 8.64 18.24 13.69
CA THR A 14 7.41 19.02 13.88
C THR A 14 6.21 18.21 13.40
N LYS A 15 5.29 17.88 14.31
CA LYS A 15 4.06 17.11 14.02
C LYS A 15 2.90 17.99 13.51
N ARG A 16 3.19 19.11 12.83
CA ARG A 16 2.15 19.97 12.24
C ARG A 16 1.44 19.26 11.07
N GLY A 17 0.17 19.59 10.84
CA GLY A 17 -0.69 18.97 9.82
C GLY A 17 -1.46 17.73 10.27
N SER A 18 -2.24 17.14 9.35
CA SER A 18 -3.13 16.01 9.63
C SER A 18 -2.38 14.78 10.16
N LYS A 19 -2.81 14.28 11.33
CA LYS A 19 -2.30 13.04 11.94
C LYS A 19 -2.58 11.83 11.06
N VAL A 20 -3.73 11.79 10.41
CA VAL A 20 -4.18 10.70 9.52
C VAL A 20 -3.30 10.63 8.29
N ALA A 21 -3.08 11.75 7.60
CA ALA A 21 -2.22 11.79 6.41
C ALA A 21 -0.79 11.30 6.73
N ARG A 22 -0.22 11.74 7.86
CA ARG A 22 1.09 11.26 8.31
C ARG A 22 1.12 9.76 8.58
N TRP A 23 0.07 9.23 9.22
CA TRP A 23 -0.04 7.80 9.48
C TRP A 23 -0.09 7.01 8.15
N ILE A 24 -0.95 7.42 7.21
CA ILE A 24 -1.04 6.81 5.87
C ILE A 24 0.32 6.85 5.15
N LEU A 25 0.97 8.01 5.07
CA LEU A 25 2.28 8.14 4.43
C LEU A 25 3.36 7.29 5.10
N THR A 26 3.25 7.08 6.42
CA THR A 26 4.16 6.19 7.14
C THR A 26 3.94 4.72 6.74
N GLN A 27 2.68 4.29 6.61
CA GLN A 27 2.35 2.94 6.11
C GLN A 27 2.87 2.73 4.68
N ILE A 28 2.66 3.72 3.80
CA ILE A 28 3.18 3.71 2.42
C ILE A 28 4.71 3.60 2.44
N ALA A 29 5.39 4.38 3.27
CA ALA A 29 6.86 4.31 3.39
C ALA A 29 7.35 2.94 3.89
N GLN A 30 6.65 2.32 4.84
CA GLN A 30 6.99 0.96 5.30
C GLN A 30 6.80 -0.08 4.19
N ALA A 31 5.73 0.03 3.39
CA ALA A 31 5.53 -0.82 2.23
C ALA A 31 6.64 -0.62 1.19
N ALA A 32 6.94 0.64 0.85
CA ALA A 32 8.00 1.00 -0.10
C ALA A 32 9.40 0.52 0.34
N ALA A 33 9.69 0.53 1.65
CA ALA A 33 10.94 0.00 2.18
C ALA A 33 11.07 -1.53 2.01
N ARG A 34 9.95 -2.25 1.87
CA ARG A 34 9.91 -3.71 1.68
C ARG A 34 9.93 -4.13 0.21
N THR A 35 9.48 -3.27 -0.70
CA THR A 35 9.46 -3.50 -2.15
C THR A 35 10.83 -3.88 -2.70
N LYS A 36 10.92 -4.89 -3.56
CA LYS A 36 12.18 -5.27 -4.22
C LYS A 36 12.44 -4.35 -5.42
N ASN A 37 13.71 -4.07 -5.71
CA ASN A 37 14.16 -3.30 -6.89
C ASN A 37 13.45 -1.95 -7.06
N SER A 38 13.55 -1.07 -6.05
CA SER A 38 13.02 0.30 -6.13
C SER A 38 14.02 1.31 -5.58
N LYS A 39 14.12 2.47 -6.22
CA LYS A 39 14.94 3.61 -5.77
C LYS A 39 14.56 4.08 -4.37
N LEU A 40 13.29 3.93 -3.99
CA LEU A 40 12.83 4.29 -2.65
C LEU A 40 13.47 3.39 -1.57
N LYS A 41 13.64 2.10 -1.87
CA LYS A 41 14.32 1.16 -0.97
C LYS A 41 15.82 1.46 -0.88
N GLU A 42 16.47 1.81 -1.98
CA GLU A 42 17.89 2.19 -1.96
C GLU A 42 18.12 3.44 -1.11
N PHE A 43 17.27 4.45 -1.28
CA PHE A 43 17.28 5.66 -0.46
C PHE A 43 17.10 5.32 1.03
N PHE A 44 16.13 4.46 1.33
CA PHE A 44 15.87 3.98 2.69
C PHE A 44 17.07 3.24 3.27
N ASN A 45 17.68 2.31 2.54
CA ASN A 45 18.84 1.55 2.99
C ASN A 45 20.03 2.47 3.28
N ARG A 46 20.28 3.47 2.42
CA ARG A 46 21.32 4.48 2.64
C ARG A 46 21.07 5.27 3.92
N LYS A 47 19.84 5.72 4.16
CA LYS A 47 19.49 6.45 5.39
C LYS A 47 19.50 5.54 6.62
N LYS A 48 19.01 4.31 6.52
CA LYS A 48 18.98 3.33 7.62
C LYS A 48 20.38 3.11 8.20
N LYS A 49 21.41 3.01 7.36
CA LYS A 49 22.81 2.87 7.79
C LYS A 49 23.33 4.07 8.58
N SER A 50 22.86 5.28 8.28
CA SER A 50 23.38 6.52 8.89
C SER A 50 22.60 6.96 10.14
N ILE A 51 21.26 6.86 10.14
CA ILE A 51 20.40 7.46 11.17
C ILE A 51 19.52 6.44 11.91
N GLY A 52 19.62 5.16 11.57
CA GLY A 52 18.82 4.08 12.14
C GLY A 52 17.42 3.94 11.51
N HIS A 53 16.74 2.85 11.82
CA HIS A 53 15.52 2.42 11.13
C HIS A 53 14.36 3.42 11.24
N ALA A 54 13.98 3.82 12.46
CA ALA A 54 12.82 4.68 12.68
C ALA A 54 12.97 6.06 12.01
N LYS A 55 14.16 6.66 12.12
CA LYS A 55 14.45 7.94 11.46
C LYS A 55 14.52 7.79 9.94
N ALA A 56 15.02 6.66 9.43
CA ALA A 56 15.06 6.39 8.00
C ALA A 56 13.66 6.23 7.38
N ILE A 57 12.71 5.59 8.08
CA ILE A 57 11.31 5.53 7.63
C ILE A 57 10.73 6.94 7.52
N LEU A 58 10.90 7.79 8.54
CA LEU A 58 10.41 9.16 8.49
C LEU A 58 11.08 10.00 7.39
N ALA A 59 12.37 9.79 7.14
CA ALA A 59 13.07 10.42 6.02
C ALA A 59 12.49 9.96 4.67
N LEU A 60 12.16 8.68 4.52
CA LEU A 60 11.50 8.14 3.34
C LEU A 60 10.09 8.71 3.17
N THR A 61 9.30 8.77 4.25
CA THR A 61 7.96 9.39 4.28
C THR A 61 8.02 10.83 3.75
N ARG A 62 8.99 11.64 4.18
CA ARG A 62 9.16 13.00 3.66
C ARG A 62 9.50 13.02 2.17
N LYS A 63 10.38 12.12 1.72
CA LYS A 63 10.71 12.00 0.29
C LYS A 63 9.49 11.65 -0.55
N ILE A 64 8.67 10.69 -0.11
CA ILE A 64 7.43 10.29 -0.79
C ILE A 64 6.44 11.44 -0.84
N ALA A 65 6.26 12.20 0.25
CA ALA A 65 5.37 13.36 0.26
C ALA A 65 5.79 14.42 -0.77
N THR A 66 7.09 14.67 -0.92
CA THR A 66 7.62 15.57 -1.95
C THR A 66 7.37 15.04 -3.35
N ILE A 67 7.59 13.75 -3.60
CA ILE A 67 7.28 13.11 -4.89
C ILE A 67 5.80 13.29 -5.23
N ILE A 68 4.89 12.95 -4.31
CA ILE A 68 3.44 13.11 -4.53
C ILE A 68 3.08 14.54 -4.90
N TRP A 69 3.65 15.52 -4.19
CA TRP A 69 3.41 16.93 -4.49
C TRP A 69 3.88 17.31 -5.91
N HIS A 70 5.08 16.88 -6.32
CA HIS A 70 5.57 17.12 -7.68
C HIS A 70 4.69 16.47 -8.74
N LEU A 71 4.28 15.21 -8.54
CA LEU A 71 3.42 14.49 -9.50
C LEU A 71 2.06 15.19 -9.67
N ILE A 72 1.45 15.64 -8.57
CA ILE A 72 0.18 16.37 -8.63
C ILE A 72 0.36 17.75 -9.27
N THR A 73 1.46 18.43 -8.98
CA THR A 73 1.69 19.81 -9.47
C THR A 73 2.05 19.85 -10.96
N ASN A 74 2.76 18.83 -11.44
CA ASN A 74 3.21 18.73 -12.83
C ASN A 74 2.30 17.85 -13.71
N ASP A 75 1.30 17.18 -13.12
CA ASP A 75 0.43 16.18 -13.79
C ASP A 75 1.23 15.04 -14.45
N GLU A 76 2.24 14.54 -13.74
CA GLU A 76 3.15 13.51 -14.23
C GLU A 76 2.90 12.16 -13.54
N MET A 77 3.18 11.06 -14.24
CA MET A 77 3.17 9.73 -13.65
C MET A 77 4.52 9.40 -13.00
N TYR A 78 4.48 8.68 -11.88
CA TYR A 78 5.69 8.20 -11.23
C TYR A 78 6.34 7.09 -12.06
N GLU A 79 7.60 7.28 -12.42
CA GLU A 79 8.42 6.28 -13.08
C GLU A 79 9.59 5.87 -12.18
N ASP A 80 9.78 4.56 -12.00
CA ASP A 80 10.92 4.02 -11.25
C ASP A 80 11.92 3.38 -12.21
N GLU A 81 13.04 4.07 -12.39
CA GLU A 81 14.13 3.68 -13.30
C GLU A 81 14.78 2.33 -12.91
N THR A 82 14.56 1.86 -11.67
CA THR A 82 15.08 0.54 -11.23
C THR A 82 14.23 -0.66 -11.68
N GLY A 83 13.22 -0.44 -12.53
CA GLY A 83 12.44 -1.53 -13.12
C GLY A 83 11.42 -2.15 -12.16
N TYR A 84 10.90 -1.36 -11.21
CA TYR A 84 9.73 -1.79 -10.44
C TYR A 84 8.54 -1.93 -11.39
N VAL A 85 8.24 -3.17 -11.78
CA VAL A 85 7.01 -3.49 -12.48
C VAL A 85 5.93 -3.66 -11.42
N LYS A 86 4.91 -2.80 -11.46
CA LYS A 86 3.69 -3.00 -10.68
C LYS A 86 3.10 -4.33 -11.13
N GLY A 87 3.23 -5.37 -10.29
CA GLY A 87 2.59 -6.65 -10.56
C GLY A 87 1.11 -6.42 -10.84
N GLU A 88 0.55 -7.18 -11.77
CA GLU A 88 -0.87 -7.10 -12.07
C GLU A 88 -1.64 -7.21 -10.76
N VAL A 89 -2.38 -6.16 -10.43
CA VAL A 89 -3.26 -6.22 -9.28
C VAL A 89 -4.31 -7.23 -9.67
N GLN A 90 -4.24 -8.44 -9.11
CA GLN A 90 -5.35 -9.37 -9.11
C GLN A 90 -6.47 -8.67 -8.34
N ARG A 91 -7.21 -7.82 -9.06
CA ARG A 91 -8.51 -7.35 -8.61
C ARG A 91 -9.27 -8.66 -8.42
N ARG A 92 -9.56 -9.02 -7.17
CA ARG A 92 -10.61 -10.01 -6.91
C ARG A 92 -11.75 -9.56 -7.80
N LYS A 93 -12.14 -10.39 -8.79
CA LYS A 93 -13.28 -10.08 -9.65
C LYS A 93 -14.36 -9.62 -8.68
N ILE A 94 -14.80 -8.38 -8.81
CA ILE A 94 -16.09 -8.00 -8.26
C ILE A 94 -16.99 -8.93 -9.05
N VAL A 95 -17.43 -10.01 -8.42
CA VAL A 95 -18.43 -10.87 -9.03
C VAL A 95 -19.61 -9.93 -9.19
N GLU A 96 -19.83 -9.45 -10.40
CA GLU A 96 -21.10 -8.84 -10.75
C GLU A 96 -22.12 -9.85 -10.27
N THR A 97 -22.81 -9.52 -9.19
CA THR A 97 -23.93 -10.32 -8.75
C THR A 97 -24.98 -10.05 -9.79
N GLU A 98 -24.95 -10.83 -10.88
CA GLU A 98 -26.08 -10.92 -11.78
C GLU A 98 -27.31 -11.08 -10.89
N ILE A 99 -28.30 -10.23 -11.10
CA ILE A 99 -29.51 -10.16 -10.29
C ILE A 99 -30.38 -11.35 -10.72
N PHE A 100 -29.93 -12.58 -10.44
CA PHE A 100 -30.74 -13.77 -10.61
C PHE A 100 -31.96 -13.65 -9.70
N SER A 101 -33.13 -13.97 -10.27
CA SER A 101 -34.36 -14.08 -9.51
C SER A 101 -34.16 -15.05 -8.36
N VAL A 102 -34.83 -14.81 -7.22
CA VAL A 102 -34.75 -15.70 -6.05
C VAL A 102 -35.09 -17.14 -6.45
N ASP A 103 -36.03 -17.32 -7.38
CA ASP A 103 -36.45 -18.63 -7.87
C ASP A 103 -35.35 -19.37 -8.65
N GLU A 104 -34.60 -18.66 -9.49
CA GLU A 104 -33.47 -19.23 -10.25
C GLU A 104 -32.36 -19.68 -9.29
N ARG A 105 -32.09 -18.89 -8.25
CA ARG A 105 -31.12 -19.25 -7.21
C ARG A 105 -31.56 -20.46 -6.41
N ILE A 106 -32.84 -20.54 -6.06
CA ILE A 106 -33.41 -21.70 -5.36
C ILE A 106 -33.30 -22.96 -6.23
N SER A 107 -33.60 -22.86 -7.52
CA SER A 107 -33.48 -23.98 -8.46
C SER A 107 -32.04 -24.47 -8.57
N ILE A 108 -31.08 -23.57 -8.75
CA ILE A 108 -29.65 -23.90 -8.83
C ILE A 108 -29.17 -24.56 -7.52
N ILE A 109 -29.56 -24.02 -6.36
CA ILE A 109 -29.17 -24.59 -5.05
C ILE A 109 -29.78 -25.99 -4.86
N SER A 110 -31.04 -26.17 -5.25
CA SER A 110 -31.72 -27.47 -5.18
C SER A 110 -31.05 -28.51 -6.08
N GLU A 111 -30.68 -28.12 -7.30
CA GLU A 111 -30.00 -28.99 -8.26
C GLU A 111 -28.61 -29.40 -7.77
N ILE A 112 -27.83 -28.45 -7.23
CA ILE A 112 -26.54 -28.73 -6.59
C ILE A 112 -26.71 -29.65 -5.39
N PHE A 113 -27.71 -29.39 -4.54
CA PHE A 113 -27.98 -30.21 -3.36
C PHE A 113 -28.30 -31.66 -3.73
N ALA A 114 -29.15 -31.86 -4.74
CA ALA A 114 -29.47 -33.20 -5.26
C ALA A 114 -28.24 -33.93 -5.83
N ILE A 115 -27.33 -33.21 -6.50
CA ILE A 115 -26.07 -33.77 -7.00
C ILE A 115 -25.15 -34.15 -5.83
N VAL A 116 -25.02 -33.29 -4.82
CA VAL A 116 -24.21 -33.57 -3.62
C VAL A 116 -24.77 -34.76 -2.84
N GLU A 117 -26.08 -34.87 -2.74
CA GLU A 117 -26.74 -35.97 -2.03
C GLU A 117 -26.60 -37.30 -2.77
N LYS A 118 -26.69 -37.30 -4.11
CA LYS A 118 -26.38 -38.48 -4.94
C LYS A 118 -24.90 -38.89 -4.92
N LYS A 119 -23.99 -37.99 -4.55
CA LYS A 119 -22.54 -38.24 -4.54
C LYS A 119 -22.01 -38.67 -3.17
N LYS A 120 -22.85 -38.80 -2.14
CA LYS A 120 -22.45 -39.52 -0.91
C LYS A 120 -22.24 -40.99 -1.31
N PRO A 121 -21.00 -41.54 -1.31
CA PRO A 121 -20.84 -42.97 -1.47
C PRO A 121 -21.50 -43.64 -0.27
N ASP A 122 -22.27 -44.71 -0.50
CA ASP A 122 -22.78 -45.57 0.56
C ASP A 122 -21.58 -46.07 1.38
N ILE A 123 -21.37 -45.44 2.55
CA ILE A 123 -20.38 -45.91 3.53
C ILE A 123 -21.02 -47.17 4.13
N LYS A 124 -20.63 -48.33 3.60
CA LYS A 124 -20.78 -49.63 4.27
C LYS A 124 -19.86 -49.72 5.48
#